data_AF-A0A1B7NY58-F1
#
_entry.id   AF-A0A1B7NY58-F1
#
_cell.length_a   1.000
_cell.length_b   1.000
_cell.length_c   1.000
_cell.angle_alpha   90.00
_cell.angle_beta   90.00
_cell.angle_gamma   90.00
#
_symmetry.space_group_name_H-M   'P 1'
#
loop_
_entity.id
_entity.type
_entity.pdbx_description
1 polymer ?
#
loop_
_entity_poly.entity_id
_entity_poly.type
_entity_poly.pdbx_seq_one_letter_code
_entity_poly.pdbx_strand_id
1 'polypeptide(L)'
;MKLYFFTLLLAVLAPAVFAGGAKPERTVLVTYPKDTPCSIIEQAVQAVKDAGGKITHQFDLIKGFAATGPAMVFDMVSTLSEEYHPYIEDDQIVTTFTDNAS
;
A
#
# COMPACT_ATOMS: atom_id res chain seq x y z
N MET A 1 34.38 10.77 -44.56
CA MET A 1 33.49 9.75 -43.98
C MET A 1 33.19 10.16 -42.54
N LYS A 2 32.19 11.02 -42.31
CA LYS A 2 30.74 10.75 -42.21
C LYS A 2 30.41 9.93 -40.95
N LEU A 3 29.87 10.63 -39.94
CA LEU A 3 28.77 10.15 -39.08
C LEU A 3 29.02 8.94 -38.15
N TYR A 4 30.22 8.73 -37.60
CA TYR A 4 30.44 7.65 -36.61
C TYR A 4 30.53 8.09 -35.15
N PHE A 5 30.81 9.37 -34.87
CA PHE A 5 30.91 9.87 -33.48
C PHE A 5 29.56 10.33 -32.91
N PHE A 6 28.62 10.73 -33.78
CA PHE A 6 27.28 11.15 -33.36
C PHE A 6 26.36 9.97 -32.97
N THR A 7 26.67 8.76 -33.45
CA THR A 7 25.93 7.53 -33.14
C THR A 7 26.29 6.93 -31.78
N LEU A 8 27.49 7.20 -31.24
CA LEU A 8 27.89 6.71 -29.92
C LEU A 8 27.24 7.52 -28.77
N LEU A 9 26.99 8.81 -28.99
CA LEU A 9 26.40 9.69 -27.97
C LEU A 9 24.89 9.47 -27.79
N LEU A 10 24.20 8.95 -28.81
CA LEU A 10 22.75 8.69 -28.76
C LEU A 10 22.40 7.35 -28.07
N ALA A 11 23.36 6.44 -27.90
CA ALA A 11 23.14 5.14 -27.27
C ALA A 11 23.22 5.17 -25.73
N VAL A 12 23.72 6.27 -25.13
CA VAL A 12 23.87 6.42 -23.67
C VAL A 12 22.66 7.16 -23.05
N LEU A 13 21.77 7.70 -23.87
CA LEU A 13 20.51 8.33 -23.48
C LEU A 13 19.32 7.42 -23.83
N ALA A 14 19.33 6.19 -23.32
CA ALA A 14 18.08 5.47 -23.04
C ALA A 14 17.72 5.74 -21.58
N PRO A 15 17.10 6.89 -21.23
CA PRO A 15 16.72 7.19 -19.87
C PRO A 15 15.64 6.18 -19.45
N ALA A 16 15.97 5.29 -18.52
CA ALA A 16 15.13 4.83 -17.41
C ALA A 16 13.58 4.91 -17.55
N VAL A 17 12.99 4.50 -18.67
CA VAL A 17 11.52 4.58 -18.87
C VAL A 17 10.74 3.50 -18.11
N PHE A 18 11.42 2.62 -17.39
CA PHE A 18 10.78 1.55 -16.60
C PHE A 18 10.45 1.94 -15.15
N ALA A 19 10.54 3.22 -14.78
CA ALA A 19 10.16 3.68 -13.43
C ALA A 19 8.62 3.76 -13.21
N GLY A 20 7.82 3.54 -14.25
CA GLY A 20 6.35 3.70 -14.23
C GLY A 20 5.55 2.40 -14.18
N GLY A 21 6.14 1.28 -13.74
CA GLY A 21 5.36 0.05 -13.52
C GLY A 21 4.21 0.32 -12.54
N ALA A 22 3.01 -0.20 -12.83
CA ALA A 22 1.89 -0.14 -11.89
C ALA A 22 2.35 -0.73 -10.55
N LYS A 23 2.35 0.09 -9.49
CA LYS A 23 2.67 -0.39 -8.15
C LYS A 23 1.58 -1.39 -7.77
N PRO A 24 1.92 -2.62 -7.33
CA PRO A 24 0.90 -3.56 -6.89
C PRO A 24 0.08 -2.91 -5.79
N GLU A 25 -1.24 -2.87 -5.96
CA GLU A 25 -2.17 -2.32 -4.97
C GLU A 25 -2.77 -3.44 -4.12
N ARG A 26 -3.10 -3.10 -2.87
CA ARG A 26 -3.84 -3.97 -1.94
C ARG A 26 -4.98 -3.18 -1.32
N THR A 27 -6.06 -3.87 -0.99
CA THR A 27 -7.10 -3.37 -0.09
C THR A 27 -6.99 -4.18 1.19
N VAL A 28 -6.82 -3.49 2.31
CA VAL A 28 -6.50 -4.12 3.60
C VAL A 28 -7.34 -3.55 4.72
N LEU A 29 -7.50 -4.36 5.76
CA LEU A 29 -7.89 -3.94 7.09
C LEU A 29 -6.63 -3.85 7.98
N VAL A 30 -6.43 -2.70 8.61
CA VAL A 30 -5.36 -2.47 9.59
C VAL A 30 -5.98 -2.33 10.97
N THR A 31 -5.59 -3.22 11.89
CA THR A 31 -6.06 -3.22 13.29
C THR A 31 -4.88 -3.13 14.24
N TYR A 32 -5.02 -2.36 15.31
CA TYR A 32 -4.00 -2.13 16.33
C TYR A 32 -4.44 -2.66 17.70
N PRO A 33 -3.50 -2.93 18.61
CA PRO A 33 -3.79 -3.15 20.03
C PRO A 33 -4.64 -2.01 20.62
N LYS A 34 -5.53 -2.33 21.57
CA LYS A 34 -6.56 -1.39 22.08
C LYS A 34 -5.96 -0.12 22.71
N ASP A 35 -4.79 -0.24 23.29
CA ASP A 35 -4.05 0.79 24.04
C ASP A 35 -3.14 1.63 23.13
N THR A 36 -3.13 1.35 21.82
CA THR A 36 -2.36 2.12 20.85
C THR A 36 -2.76 3.60 20.88
N PRO A 37 -1.79 4.52 21.07
CA PRO A 37 -2.03 5.96 21.03
C PRO A 37 -2.57 6.40 19.67
N CYS A 38 -3.50 7.36 19.66
CA CYS A 38 -4.09 7.88 18.42
C CYS A 38 -3.02 8.43 17.46
N SER A 39 -1.94 9.02 17.97
CA SER A 39 -0.85 9.56 17.15
C SER A 39 -0.17 8.51 16.27
N ILE A 40 -0.06 7.25 16.72
CA ILE A 40 0.54 6.16 15.94
C ILE A 40 -0.38 5.78 14.78
N ILE A 41 -1.69 5.72 15.04
CA ILE A 41 -2.71 5.42 14.03
C ILE A 41 -2.80 6.56 13.01
N GLU A 42 -2.77 7.81 13.48
CA GLU A 42 -2.74 9.01 12.63
C GLU A 42 -1.50 9.04 11.74
N GLN A 43 -0.32 8.67 12.27
CA GLN A 43 0.91 8.54 11.50
C GLN A 43 0.78 7.48 10.41
N ALA A 44 0.19 6.31 10.71
CA ALA A 44 -0.04 5.26 9.73
C ALA A 44 -1.03 5.72 8.63
N VAL A 45 -2.13 6.37 9.02
CA VAL A 45 -3.09 6.95 8.09
C VAL A 45 -2.43 7.98 7.18
N GLN A 46 -1.54 8.82 7.72
CA GLN A 46 -0.83 9.81 6.93
C GLN A 46 0.16 9.16 5.96
N ALA A 47 0.91 8.14 6.40
CA ALA A 47 1.81 7.38 5.53
C ALA A 47 1.07 6.76 4.32
N VAL A 48 -0.12 6.20 4.55
CA VAL A 48 -0.98 5.69 3.47
C VAL A 48 -1.37 6.79 2.48
N LYS A 49 -1.81 7.96 2.97
CA LYS A 49 -2.19 9.09 2.11
C LYS A 49 -1.00 9.65 1.32
N ASP A 50 0.15 9.79 1.96
CA ASP A 50 1.37 10.31 1.35
C ASP A 50 1.89 9.39 0.24
N ALA A 51 1.68 8.07 0.38
CA ALA A 51 1.99 7.10 -0.66
C ALA A 51 0.97 7.08 -1.82
N GLY A 52 -0.07 7.92 -1.76
CA GLY A 52 -1.15 7.97 -2.75
C GLY A 52 -2.29 6.97 -2.51
N GLY A 53 -2.29 6.30 -1.35
CA GLY A 53 -3.38 5.42 -0.91
C GLY A 53 -4.59 6.20 -0.40
N LYS A 54 -5.69 5.48 -0.16
CA LYS A 54 -6.97 6.02 0.29
C LYS A 54 -7.43 5.25 1.52
N ILE A 55 -7.85 6.00 2.54
CA ILE A 55 -8.58 5.43 3.67
C ILE A 55 -10.04 5.26 3.25
N THR A 56 -10.54 4.03 3.26
CA THR A 56 -11.91 3.70 2.84
C THR A 56 -12.87 3.74 4.03
N HIS A 57 -12.37 3.43 5.23
CA HIS A 57 -13.16 3.49 6.46
C HIS A 57 -12.26 3.65 7.69
N GLN A 58 -12.75 4.33 8.73
CA GLN A 58 -12.13 4.34 10.06
C GLN A 58 -13.14 3.76 11.04
N PHE A 59 -12.70 2.88 11.92
CA PHE A 59 -13.60 2.18 12.84
C PHE A 59 -13.71 2.91 14.17
N ASP A 60 -14.93 3.00 14.69
CA ASP A 60 -15.18 3.52 16.03
C ASP A 60 -14.99 2.44 17.12
N LEU A 61 -15.30 1.18 16.79
CA LEU A 61 -15.30 0.06 17.74
C LEU A 61 -13.90 -0.52 17.99
N ILE A 62 -13.04 -0.52 16.97
CA ILE A 62 -11.67 -1.04 17.04
C ILE A 62 -10.68 0.04 16.67
N LYS A 63 -9.45 -0.05 17.20
CA LYS A 63 -8.36 0.84 16.81
C LYS A 63 -7.84 0.40 15.45
N GLY A 64 -8.31 1.03 14.38
CA GLY A 64 -7.93 0.60 13.05
C GLY A 64 -8.63 1.37 11.94
N PHE A 65 -8.28 1.03 10.71
CA PHE A 65 -8.85 1.60 9.50
C PHE A 65 -8.78 0.60 8.34
N ALA A 66 -9.66 0.76 7.35
CA ALA A 66 -9.57 0.08 6.07
C ALA A 66 -8.97 1.03 5.04
N ALA A 67 -8.15 0.51 4.14
CA ALA A 67 -7.47 1.31 3.13
C ALA A 67 -7.19 0.53 1.84
N THR A 68 -7.08 1.27 0.75
CA THR A 68 -6.56 0.77 -0.55
C THR A 68 -5.33 1.59 -0.92
N GLY A 69 -4.26 0.94 -1.35
CA GLY A 69 -3.05 1.66 -1.77
C GLY A 69 -1.91 0.76 -2.21
N PRO A 70 -0.74 1.34 -2.52
CA PRO A 70 0.44 0.58 -2.93
C PRO A 70 0.90 -0.40 -1.84
N ALA A 71 1.11 -1.67 -2.18
CA ALA A 71 1.42 -2.76 -1.22
C ALA A 71 2.56 -2.40 -0.24
N MET A 72 3.61 -1.75 -0.75
CA MET A 72 4.78 -1.33 0.02
C MET A 72 4.44 -0.39 1.19
N VAL A 73 3.35 0.39 1.10
CA VAL A 73 2.96 1.27 2.20
C VAL A 73 2.48 0.47 3.40
N PHE A 74 1.84 -0.68 3.19
CA PHE A 74 1.36 -1.53 4.26
C PHE A 74 2.52 -2.29 4.93
N ASP A 75 3.53 -2.67 4.16
CA ASP A 75 4.79 -3.20 4.71
C ASP A 75 5.48 -2.14 5.59
N MET A 76 5.53 -0.88 5.13
CA MET A 76 6.05 0.23 5.94
C MET A 76 5.20 0.43 7.21
N VAL A 77 3.87 0.47 7.11
CA VAL A 77 2.97 0.63 8.26
C VAL A 77 3.20 -0.47 9.31
N SER A 78 3.49 -1.70 8.90
CA SER A 78 3.79 -2.81 9.81
C SER A 78 5.05 -2.59 10.66
N THR A 79 5.92 -1.66 10.26
CA THR A 79 7.21 -1.37 10.90
C THR A 79 7.26 -0.02 11.62
N LEU A 80 6.16 0.75 11.64
CA LEU A 80 6.13 2.08 12.27
C LEU A 80 6.30 2.04 13.80
N SER A 81 5.94 0.92 14.44
CA SER A 81 6.08 0.72 15.88
C SER A 81 6.27 -0.76 16.20
N GLU A 82 7.31 -1.07 16.97
CA GLU A 82 7.52 -2.42 17.51
C GLU A 82 6.56 -2.70 18.68
N GLU A 83 6.26 -1.69 19.50
CA GLU A 83 5.38 -1.80 20.67
C GLU A 83 3.90 -1.93 20.26
N TYR A 84 3.47 -1.12 19.27
CA TYR A 84 2.10 -1.07 18.78
C TYR A 84 2.02 -1.67 17.38
N HIS A 85 2.42 -2.93 17.26
CA HIS A 85 2.45 -3.62 15.97
C HIS A 85 1.03 -3.85 15.43
N PRO A 86 0.71 -3.39 14.20
CA PRO A 86 -0.61 -3.62 13.62
C PRO A 86 -0.76 -5.05 13.10
N TYR A 87 -1.98 -5.57 13.15
CA TYR A 87 -2.41 -6.69 12.34
C TYR A 87 -2.99 -6.18 11.03
N ILE A 88 -2.40 -6.60 9.90
CA ILE A 88 -2.80 -6.18 8.55
C ILE A 88 -3.27 -7.40 7.78
N GLU A 89 -4.54 -7.40 7.36
CA GLU A 89 -5.14 -8.47 6.57
C GLU A 89 -5.68 -7.94 5.24
N ASP A 90 -5.61 -8.77 4.19
CA ASP A 90 -6.23 -8.43 2.90
C ASP A 90 -7.74 -8.50 3.03
N ASP A 91 -8.43 -7.49 2.52
CA ASP A 91 -9.89 -7.47 2.47
C ASP A 91 -10.40 -8.61 1.58
N GLN A 92 -11.34 -9.40 2.10
CA GLN A 92 -11.85 -10.61 1.45
C GLN A 92 -13.34 -10.48 1.13
N ILE A 93 -13.73 -11.07 0.01
CA ILE A 93 -15.15 -11.16 -0.36
C ILE A 93 -15.80 -12.27 0.46
N VAL A 94 -16.91 -11.93 1.12
CA VAL A 94 -17.79 -12.91 1.77
C VAL A 94 -18.98 -13.19 0.86
N THR A 95 -19.23 -14.47 0.56
CA THR A 95 -20.37 -14.92 -0.23
C THR A 95 -21.44 -15.54 0.67
N THR A 96 -22.71 -15.40 0.31
CA THR A 96 -23.80 -16.09 0.99
C THR A 96 -23.62 -17.60 0.85
N PHE A 97 -23.86 -18.35 1.93
CA PHE A 97 -23.91 -19.80 1.86
C PHE A 97 -25.15 -20.22 1.05
N THR A 98 -24.94 -20.65 -0.20
CA THR A 98 -25.99 -21.28 -1.01
C THR A 98 -25.87 -22.78 -0.84
N ASP A 99 -26.88 -23.39 -0.25
CA ASP A 99 -27.00 -24.85 -0.21
C ASP A 99 -27.35 -25.30 -1.64
N ASN A 100 -26.37 -25.85 -2.37
CA ASN A 100 -26.62 -26.47 -3.66
C ASN A 100 -27.35 -27.81 -3.42
N ALA A 101 -28.64 -27.72 -3.08
CA ALA A 101 -29.59 -28.82 -3.18
C ALA A 101 -30.38 -28.66 -4.48
N SER A 102 -29.79 -29.12 -5.58
CA SER A 102 -30.48 -29.48 -6.83
C SER A 102 -29.67 -30.52 -7.58
#